data_AF-A0A3Q2I3A2-F1
#
_entry.id   AF-A0A3Q2I3A2-F1
#
_cell.length_a   1.000
_cell.length_b   1.000
_cell.length_c   1.000
_cell.angle_alpha   90.00
_cell.angle_beta   90.00
_cell.angle_gamma   90.00
#
_symmetry.space_group_name_H-M   'P 1'
#
loop_
_entity.id
_entity.type
_entity.pdbx_description
1 polymer ?
#
loop_
_entity_poly.entity_id
_entity_poly.type
_entity_poly.pdbx_seq_one_letter_code
_entity_poly.pdbx_strand_id
1 'polypeptide(L)'
;MSTAEARGVFHRARGRTLDAFPSEKEREWKGPFYFIQGADPQFGLMKAWSTGECDSGGDEWGQETRLTEQAVRAVNRLNPKPKFFVLCGDLVHAMPGMPWRKEQTEDLQRVLRDVDSEIPLVFVSGNHDVGNVPTPETIEEFQQTWGDDYFSFWVGGVLFLVLNSQFLYDASRCPALKQAQDQWLDQQLSIAGQRKCQHAIVFQHIPLFLESIDEDDDYFNLSKPVRKEMVDKLSKAGAVSAGNSSGGNSRRCLSSAYSSS
;
A
#
# COMPACT_ATOMS: atom_id res chain seq x y z
N MET A 1 -20.93 -28.13 0.17
CA MET A 1 -20.31 -27.38 -0.95
C MET A 1 -18.81 -27.44 -0.73
N SER A 2 -18.07 -27.82 -1.77
CA SER A 2 -16.66 -28.23 -1.68
C SER A 2 -15.76 -27.01 -1.45
N THR A 3 -14.67 -27.21 -0.72
CA THR A 3 -13.64 -26.26 -0.29
C THR A 3 -12.84 -25.59 -1.42
N ALA A 4 -13.35 -25.62 -2.66
CA ALA A 4 -12.68 -25.12 -3.86
C ALA A 4 -13.15 -23.73 -4.34
N GLU A 5 -14.19 -23.13 -3.74
CA GLU A 5 -14.76 -21.85 -4.19
C GLU A 5 -14.21 -20.58 -3.51
N ALA A 6 -13.25 -20.70 -2.58
CA ALA A 6 -12.65 -19.55 -1.88
C ALA A 6 -11.27 -19.12 -2.43
N ARG A 7 -10.97 -19.39 -3.71
CA ARG A 7 -9.87 -18.69 -4.39
C ARG A 7 -10.37 -17.27 -4.67
N GLY A 8 -10.02 -16.36 -3.76
CA GLY A 8 -10.34 -14.95 -3.89
C GLY A 8 -9.96 -14.43 -5.28
N VAL A 9 -10.73 -13.46 -5.74
CA VAL A 9 -10.67 -12.84 -7.07
C VAL A 9 -9.26 -12.35 -7.46
N PHE A 10 -8.41 -12.06 -6.47
CA PHE A 10 -7.05 -11.56 -6.64
C PHE A 10 -6.04 -12.45 -5.93
N HIS A 11 -4.79 -12.45 -6.40
CA HIS A 11 -3.65 -12.91 -5.60
C HIS A 11 -3.48 -11.94 -4.42
N ARG A 12 -3.99 -12.32 -3.26
CA ARG A 12 -3.87 -11.54 -2.02
C ARG A 12 -2.62 -11.94 -1.26
N ALA A 13 -2.02 -10.99 -0.55
CA ALA A 13 -0.95 -11.31 0.38
C ALA A 13 -1.48 -12.19 1.52
N ARG A 14 -0.74 -13.26 1.83
CA ARG A 14 -1.03 -14.20 2.92
C ARG A 14 0.28 -14.68 3.51
N GLY A 15 0.30 -14.87 4.83
CA GLY A 15 1.51 -15.31 5.53
C GLY A 15 2.68 -14.33 5.40
N ARG A 16 2.39 -13.04 5.26
CA ARG A 16 3.32 -11.91 5.06
C ARG A 16 4.11 -12.00 3.74
N THR A 17 3.54 -12.69 2.75
CA THR A 17 4.11 -12.85 1.40
C THR A 17 3.06 -12.72 0.31
N LEU A 18 3.48 -12.51 -0.94
CA LEU A 18 2.60 -12.43 -2.11
C LEU A 18 2.89 -13.57 -3.09
N ASP A 19 1.97 -14.53 -3.18
CA ASP A 19 2.13 -15.77 -3.97
C ASP A 19 2.27 -15.54 -5.48
N ALA A 20 1.87 -14.37 -5.98
CA ALA A 20 2.09 -13.98 -7.37
C ALA A 20 3.59 -13.92 -7.72
N PHE A 21 4.47 -13.76 -6.72
CA PHE A 21 5.91 -13.63 -6.90
C PHE A 21 6.68 -14.62 -6.01
N PRO A 22 6.80 -15.89 -6.44
CA PRO A 22 7.56 -16.88 -5.71
C PRO A 22 9.02 -16.45 -5.56
N SER A 23 9.47 -16.37 -4.30
CA SER A 23 10.77 -15.85 -3.91
C SER A 23 11.94 -16.49 -4.67
N GLU A 24 11.93 -17.80 -4.86
CA GLU A 24 12.97 -18.55 -5.56
C GLU A 24 13.13 -18.19 -7.04
N LYS A 25 12.08 -17.61 -7.66
CA LYS A 25 12.11 -17.18 -9.06
C LYS A 25 12.49 -15.71 -9.23
N GLU A 26 12.14 -14.89 -8.25
CA GLU A 26 12.17 -13.44 -8.32
C GLU A 26 13.31 -12.79 -7.52
N ARG A 27 14.05 -13.53 -6.69
CA ARG A 27 15.16 -12.99 -5.89
C ARG A 27 16.41 -12.61 -6.69
N GLU A 28 16.52 -13.08 -7.92
CA GLU A 28 17.69 -12.80 -8.78
C GLU A 28 17.34 -11.78 -9.85
N TRP A 29 18.23 -10.80 -10.05
CA TRP A 29 18.10 -9.82 -11.13
C TRP A 29 18.30 -10.49 -12.49
N LYS A 30 17.29 -10.41 -13.36
CA LYS A 30 17.32 -10.99 -14.72
C LYS A 30 17.25 -9.96 -15.84
N GLY A 31 17.00 -8.70 -15.50
CA GLY A 31 16.83 -7.63 -16.48
C GLY A 31 15.91 -6.52 -15.96
N PRO A 32 15.86 -5.38 -16.67
CA PRO A 32 15.03 -4.26 -16.28
C PRO A 32 13.55 -4.62 -16.31
N PHE A 33 12.79 -4.03 -15.39
CA PHE A 33 11.35 -4.12 -15.36
C PHE A 33 10.77 -2.80 -14.85
N TYR A 34 9.46 -2.65 -14.99
CA TYR A 34 8.73 -1.52 -14.44
C TYR A 34 7.40 -2.00 -13.82
N PHE A 35 6.82 -1.17 -12.98
CA PHE A 35 5.53 -1.38 -12.32
C PHE A 35 4.75 -0.07 -12.31
N ILE A 36 3.46 -0.14 -12.02
CA ILE A 36 2.59 1.03 -11.88
C ILE A 36 2.29 1.25 -10.40
N GLN A 37 2.37 2.49 -9.94
CA GLN A 37 1.88 2.92 -8.64
C GLN A 37 0.68 3.84 -8.86
N GLY A 38 -0.48 3.43 -8.36
CA GLY A 38 -1.66 4.25 -8.19
C GLY A 38 -1.97 4.40 -6.71
N ALA A 39 -2.90 5.28 -6.39
CA ALA A 39 -3.29 5.56 -5.01
C ALA A 39 -4.68 6.19 -5.00
N ASP A 40 -5.36 6.11 -3.86
CA ASP A 40 -6.59 6.83 -3.55
C ASP A 40 -7.67 6.70 -4.66
N PRO A 41 -8.03 5.48 -5.12
CA PRO A 41 -9.21 5.34 -5.97
C PRO A 41 -10.48 5.79 -5.22
N GLN A 42 -10.49 5.64 -3.89
CA GLN A 42 -11.36 6.29 -2.91
C GLN A 42 -12.82 6.42 -3.33
N PHE A 43 -13.43 5.30 -3.73
CA PHE A 43 -14.82 5.24 -4.19
C PHE A 43 -15.75 5.87 -3.16
N GLY A 44 -16.46 6.95 -3.52
CA GLY A 44 -17.43 7.63 -2.68
C GLY A 44 -16.97 9.01 -2.20
N LEU A 45 -15.70 9.36 -2.41
CA LEU A 45 -15.13 10.63 -1.95
C LEU A 45 -15.61 11.82 -2.79
N MET A 46 -15.63 11.71 -4.11
CA MET A 46 -15.68 12.89 -4.99
C MET A 46 -16.94 13.74 -4.77
N LYS A 47 -18.10 13.08 -4.66
CA LYS A 47 -19.35 13.77 -4.32
C LYS A 47 -19.28 14.33 -2.91
N ALA A 48 -18.95 13.50 -1.92
CA ALA A 48 -18.87 13.87 -0.50
C ALA A 48 -17.99 15.11 -0.29
N TRP A 49 -16.85 15.15 -0.96
CA TRP A 49 -15.95 16.30 -0.97
C TRP A 49 -16.57 17.54 -1.61
N SER A 50 -17.19 17.39 -2.79
CA SER A 50 -17.79 18.51 -3.52
C SER A 50 -18.98 19.16 -2.80
N THR A 51 -19.70 18.39 -1.98
CA THR A 51 -20.85 18.86 -1.20
C THR A 51 -20.47 19.30 0.23
N GLY A 52 -19.22 19.08 0.65
CA GLY A 52 -18.75 19.38 2.00
C GLY A 52 -19.18 18.34 3.05
N GLU A 53 -19.64 17.17 2.62
CA GLU A 53 -20.07 16.04 3.47
C GLU A 53 -18.95 14.99 3.61
N CYS A 54 -17.71 15.43 3.79
CA CYS A 54 -16.51 14.56 3.82
C CYS A 54 -16.51 13.51 4.94
N ASP A 55 -17.30 13.72 5.99
CA ASP A 55 -17.45 12.78 7.11
C ASP A 55 -18.56 11.74 6.87
N SER A 56 -19.25 11.81 5.71
CA SER A 56 -20.26 10.83 5.32
C SER A 56 -19.64 9.54 4.81
N GLY A 57 -20.45 8.48 4.66
CA GLY A 57 -20.00 7.26 4.02
C GLY A 57 -19.77 7.39 2.51
N GLY A 58 -20.22 8.46 1.84
CA GLY A 58 -20.20 8.58 0.38
C GLY A 58 -21.23 7.66 -0.31
N ASP A 59 -22.44 8.17 -0.53
CA ASP A 59 -23.56 7.40 -1.11
C ASP A 59 -23.52 7.28 -2.65
N GLU A 60 -22.51 7.87 -3.31
CA GLU A 60 -22.36 7.87 -4.77
C GLU A 60 -20.88 7.83 -5.18
N TRP A 61 -20.50 6.87 -6.03
CA TRP A 61 -19.12 6.65 -6.49
C TRP A 61 -19.02 6.40 -8.00
N GLY A 62 -19.99 6.91 -8.77
CA GLY A 62 -20.06 6.67 -10.21
C GLY A 62 -18.93 7.35 -10.99
N GLN A 63 -18.36 8.44 -10.49
CA GLN A 63 -17.24 9.12 -11.14
C GLN A 63 -15.93 8.37 -10.94
N GLU A 64 -15.67 7.94 -9.71
CA GLU A 64 -14.52 7.12 -9.31
C GLU A 64 -14.52 5.81 -10.08
N THR A 65 -15.69 5.15 -10.19
CA THR A 65 -15.87 3.96 -11.05
C THR A 65 -15.36 4.20 -12.46
N ARG A 66 -15.81 5.27 -13.12
CA ARG A 66 -15.40 5.60 -14.49
C ARG A 66 -13.90 5.92 -14.61
N LEU A 67 -13.33 6.62 -13.63
CA LEU A 67 -11.90 6.96 -13.62
C LEU A 67 -11.03 5.72 -13.43
N THR A 68 -11.41 4.83 -12.52
CA THR A 68 -10.71 3.56 -12.31
C THR A 68 -10.84 2.64 -13.52
N GLU A 69 -12.01 2.56 -14.17
CA GLU A 69 -12.16 1.83 -15.45
C GLU A 69 -11.27 2.40 -16.57
N GLN A 70 -11.06 3.72 -16.59
CA GLN A 70 -10.11 4.35 -17.53
C GLN A 70 -8.66 3.98 -17.18
N ALA A 71 -8.29 4.00 -15.90
CA ALA A 71 -6.97 3.59 -15.44
C ALA A 71 -6.67 2.12 -15.77
N VAL A 72 -7.61 1.21 -15.50
CA VAL A 72 -7.51 -0.21 -15.87
C VAL A 72 -7.32 -0.38 -17.37
N ARG A 73 -8.12 0.29 -18.20
CA ARG A 73 -7.94 0.26 -19.66
C ARG A 73 -6.59 0.82 -20.11
N ALA A 74 -6.06 1.84 -19.43
CA ALA A 74 -4.74 2.38 -19.73
C ALA A 74 -3.63 1.38 -19.37
N VAL A 75 -3.65 0.81 -18.16
CA VAL A 75 -2.70 -0.20 -17.69
C VAL A 75 -2.69 -1.42 -18.61
N ASN A 76 -3.86 -1.92 -19.01
CA ASN A 76 -3.96 -3.09 -19.88
C ASN A 76 -3.40 -2.85 -21.29
N ARG A 77 -3.34 -1.59 -21.76
CA ARG A 77 -2.79 -1.26 -23.09
C ARG A 77 -1.27 -1.15 -23.10
N LEU A 78 -0.61 -1.13 -21.94
CA LEU A 78 0.84 -1.03 -21.87
C LEU A 78 1.52 -2.28 -22.44
N ASN A 79 2.58 -2.06 -23.22
CA ASN A 79 3.40 -3.11 -23.81
C ASN A 79 4.89 -2.69 -23.82
N PRO A 80 5.82 -3.44 -23.18
CA PRO A 80 5.58 -4.68 -22.42
C PRO A 80 4.68 -4.44 -21.22
N LYS A 81 4.02 -5.48 -20.68
CA LYS A 81 3.14 -5.35 -19.50
C LYS A 81 3.96 -4.94 -18.25
N PRO A 82 3.42 -4.12 -17.34
CA PRO A 82 4.05 -3.86 -16.06
C PRO A 82 4.11 -5.14 -15.23
N LYS A 83 5.13 -5.27 -14.37
CA LYS A 83 5.28 -6.46 -13.52
C LYS A 83 4.20 -6.60 -12.47
N PHE A 84 3.67 -5.48 -11.98
CA PHE A 84 2.54 -5.42 -11.07
C PHE A 84 1.95 -4.00 -11.09
N PHE A 85 0.79 -3.86 -10.47
CA PHE A 85 0.14 -2.58 -10.20
C PHE A 85 -0.16 -2.48 -8.70
N VAL A 86 0.47 -1.52 -8.02
CA VAL A 86 0.24 -1.25 -6.60
C VAL A 86 -0.76 -0.11 -6.42
N LEU A 87 -1.69 -0.26 -5.47
CA LEU A 87 -2.64 0.76 -5.03
C LEU A 87 -2.31 1.17 -3.58
N CYS A 88 -1.79 2.39 -3.43
CA CYS A 88 -1.27 2.93 -2.17
C CYS A 88 -2.36 3.51 -1.24
N GLY A 89 -3.25 2.65 -0.75
CA GLY A 89 -4.23 3.01 0.29
C GLY A 89 -5.41 3.84 -0.19
N ASP A 90 -6.34 4.04 0.75
CA ASP A 90 -7.61 4.74 0.59
C ASP A 90 -8.40 4.19 -0.60
N LEU A 91 -8.67 2.89 -0.53
CA LEU A 91 -9.30 2.15 -1.61
C LEU A 91 -10.76 2.60 -1.78
N VAL A 92 -11.47 2.78 -0.67
CA VAL A 92 -12.86 3.25 -0.62
C VAL A 92 -12.99 4.41 0.37
N HIS A 93 -14.01 5.26 0.20
CA HIS A 93 -14.19 6.42 1.06
C HIS A 93 -14.85 6.07 2.40
N ALA A 94 -15.83 5.15 2.42
CA ALA A 94 -16.49 4.78 3.66
C ALA A 94 -15.52 4.08 4.62
N MET A 95 -15.20 4.74 5.74
CA MET A 95 -14.37 4.18 6.81
C MET A 95 -15.00 2.91 7.42
N PRO A 96 -14.22 2.06 8.13
CA PRO A 96 -14.76 0.90 8.83
C PRO A 96 -15.98 1.26 9.71
N GLY A 97 -17.06 0.50 9.55
CA GLY A 97 -18.32 0.73 10.26
C GLY A 97 -19.26 1.78 9.65
N MET A 98 -18.87 2.48 8.58
CA MET A 98 -19.74 3.44 7.89
C MET A 98 -20.66 2.75 6.86
N PRO A 99 -21.83 3.35 6.56
CA PRO A 99 -22.69 2.92 5.44
C PRO A 99 -21.94 2.92 4.10
N TRP A 100 -22.44 2.13 3.14
CA TRP A 100 -21.95 2.04 1.76
C TRP A 100 -20.57 1.42 1.55
N ARG A 101 -19.82 1.15 2.62
CA ARG A 101 -18.47 0.56 2.54
C ARG A 101 -18.44 -0.75 1.76
N LYS A 102 -19.42 -1.62 2.01
CA LYS A 102 -19.49 -2.93 1.36
C LYS A 102 -19.70 -2.75 -0.14
N GLU A 103 -20.65 -1.90 -0.53
CA GLU A 103 -21.01 -1.63 -1.92
C GLU A 103 -19.86 -0.97 -2.68
N GLN A 104 -19.21 0.05 -2.10
CA GLN A 104 -18.01 0.68 -2.66
C GLN A 104 -16.89 -0.35 -2.86
N THR A 105 -16.67 -1.22 -1.88
CA THR A 105 -15.64 -2.27 -1.94
C THR A 105 -15.93 -3.28 -3.05
N GLU A 106 -17.17 -3.76 -3.13
CA GLU A 106 -17.59 -4.74 -4.15
C GLU A 106 -17.46 -4.17 -5.57
N ASP A 107 -17.81 -2.89 -5.77
CA ASP A 107 -17.67 -2.22 -7.06
C ASP A 107 -16.22 -1.92 -7.44
N LEU A 108 -15.39 -1.49 -6.49
CA LEU A 108 -13.96 -1.33 -6.75
C LEU A 108 -13.33 -2.68 -7.15
N GLN A 109 -13.62 -3.74 -6.40
CA GLN A 109 -13.17 -5.09 -6.75
C GLN A 109 -13.69 -5.53 -8.11
N ARG A 110 -14.93 -5.16 -8.48
CA ARG A 110 -15.48 -5.43 -9.81
C ARG A 110 -14.69 -4.75 -10.92
N VAL A 111 -14.35 -3.47 -10.76
CA VAL A 111 -13.56 -2.76 -11.78
C VAL A 111 -12.14 -3.31 -11.86
N LEU A 112 -11.51 -3.58 -10.72
CA LEU A 112 -10.13 -4.10 -10.68
C LEU A 112 -9.98 -5.53 -11.22
N ARG A 113 -11.08 -6.31 -11.29
CA ARG A 113 -11.08 -7.62 -11.97
C ARG A 113 -10.71 -7.54 -13.45
N ASP A 114 -10.95 -6.39 -14.08
CA ASP A 114 -10.68 -6.21 -15.50
C ASP A 114 -9.20 -5.88 -15.76
N VAL A 115 -8.37 -5.71 -14.73
CA VAL A 115 -6.91 -5.65 -14.89
C VAL A 115 -6.43 -6.97 -15.50
N ASP A 116 -5.56 -6.86 -16.50
CA ASP A 116 -4.98 -8.01 -17.18
C ASP A 116 -4.40 -9.01 -16.17
N SER A 117 -4.77 -10.29 -16.30
CA SER A 117 -4.35 -11.34 -15.35
C SER A 117 -2.83 -11.54 -15.27
N GLU A 118 -2.07 -11.07 -16.26
CA GLU A 118 -0.60 -11.06 -16.20
C GLU A 118 -0.02 -9.94 -15.31
N ILE A 119 -0.86 -9.04 -14.79
CA ILE A 119 -0.47 -7.91 -13.94
C ILE A 119 -1.05 -8.13 -12.53
N PRO A 120 -0.28 -8.73 -11.61
CA PRO A 120 -0.68 -8.85 -10.22
C PRO A 120 -0.98 -7.49 -9.58
N LEU A 121 -2.02 -7.45 -8.75
CA LEU A 121 -2.38 -6.29 -7.93
C LEU A 121 -1.73 -6.39 -6.55
N VAL A 122 -1.23 -5.26 -6.06
CA VAL A 122 -0.65 -5.11 -4.72
C VAL A 122 -1.46 -4.06 -3.97
N PHE A 123 -2.02 -4.41 -2.81
CA PHE A 123 -2.83 -3.50 -2.01
C PHE A 123 -2.04 -3.04 -0.78
N VAL A 124 -2.06 -1.74 -0.53
CA VAL A 124 -1.52 -1.09 0.66
C VAL A 124 -2.72 -0.51 1.42
N SER A 125 -2.70 -0.56 2.76
CA SER A 125 -3.76 0.03 3.58
C SER A 125 -3.55 1.53 3.78
N GLY A 126 -4.63 2.32 3.63
CA GLY A 126 -4.74 3.72 4.04
C GLY A 126 -5.65 3.90 5.25
N ASN A 127 -5.81 5.15 5.70
CA ASN A 127 -6.59 5.45 6.89
C ASN A 127 -8.09 5.21 6.68
N HIS A 128 -8.62 5.35 5.46
CA HIS A 128 -9.99 4.97 5.15
C HIS A 128 -10.20 3.45 5.09
N ASP A 129 -9.13 2.67 4.95
CA ASP A 129 -9.22 1.22 4.87
C ASP A 129 -9.21 0.56 6.25
N VAL A 130 -8.41 1.08 7.19
CA VAL A 130 -8.23 0.49 8.54
C VAL A 130 -8.68 1.40 9.68
N GLY A 131 -9.08 2.64 9.38
CA GLY A 131 -9.47 3.70 10.33
C GLY A 131 -8.29 4.56 10.77
N ASN A 132 -8.55 5.84 11.12
CA ASN A 132 -7.50 6.76 11.61
C ASN A 132 -6.79 6.25 12.88
N VAL A 133 -7.50 5.47 13.72
CA VAL A 133 -6.94 4.77 14.88
C VAL A 133 -7.38 3.31 14.77
N PRO A 134 -6.61 2.45 14.07
CA PRO A 134 -6.99 1.08 13.77
C PRO A 134 -7.19 0.26 15.05
N THR A 135 -8.06 -0.75 14.95
CA THR A 135 -8.31 -1.73 16.00
C THR A 135 -8.03 -3.13 15.46
N PRO A 136 -7.91 -4.15 16.32
CA PRO A 136 -7.76 -5.52 15.84
C PRO A 136 -8.87 -5.94 14.85
N GLU A 137 -10.10 -5.47 15.07
CA GLU A 137 -11.27 -5.77 14.23
C GLU A 137 -11.18 -5.11 12.86
N THR A 138 -10.75 -3.84 12.77
CA THR A 138 -10.62 -3.15 11.47
C THR A 138 -9.46 -3.71 10.65
N ILE A 139 -8.39 -4.16 11.31
CA ILE A 139 -7.28 -4.86 10.66
C ILE A 139 -7.71 -6.23 10.15
N GLU A 140 -8.48 -6.98 10.95
CA GLU A 140 -9.02 -8.27 10.52
C GLU A 140 -9.96 -8.11 9.30
N GLU A 141 -10.82 -7.10 9.30
CA GLU A 141 -11.69 -6.78 8.16
C GLU A 141 -10.87 -6.51 6.88
N PHE A 142 -9.81 -5.71 6.99
CA PHE A 142 -8.90 -5.46 5.86
C PHE A 142 -8.24 -6.74 5.38
N GLN A 143 -7.74 -7.58 6.29
CA GLN A 143 -7.08 -8.84 5.95
C GLN A 143 -8.00 -9.83 5.25
N GLN A 144 -9.26 -9.92 5.68
CA GLN A 144 -10.27 -10.75 5.02
C GLN A 144 -10.62 -10.22 3.62
N THR A 145 -10.61 -8.90 3.43
CA THR A 145 -11.05 -8.25 2.20
C THR A 145 -9.95 -8.13 1.15
N TRP A 146 -8.76 -7.69 1.53
CA TRP A 146 -7.66 -7.30 0.64
C TRP A 146 -6.40 -8.16 0.80
N GLY A 147 -6.27 -8.88 1.93
CA GLY A 147 -5.07 -9.65 2.29
C GLY A 147 -4.25 -8.95 3.37
N ASP A 148 -3.10 -9.54 3.71
CA ASP A 148 -2.24 -9.05 4.78
C ASP A 148 -1.97 -7.53 4.66
N ASP A 149 -2.12 -6.81 5.77
CA ASP A 149 -1.99 -5.34 5.86
C ASP A 149 -0.54 -4.84 5.79
N TYR A 150 0.42 -5.75 6.00
CA TYR A 150 1.84 -5.58 5.74
C TYR A 150 2.44 -6.92 5.32
N PHE A 151 3.37 -6.89 4.37
CA PHE A 151 4.00 -8.08 3.79
C PHE A 151 5.21 -7.70 2.94
N SER A 152 5.98 -8.70 2.50
CA SER A 152 7.09 -8.50 1.58
C SER A 152 7.02 -9.44 0.39
N PHE A 153 7.62 -9.02 -0.71
CA PHE A 153 7.73 -9.84 -1.91
C PHE A 153 8.95 -9.44 -2.73
N TRP A 154 9.40 -10.34 -3.60
CA TRP A 154 10.53 -10.10 -4.47
C TRP A 154 10.05 -9.93 -5.89
N VAL A 155 10.62 -9.00 -6.65
CA VAL A 155 10.43 -8.93 -8.11
C VAL A 155 11.77 -8.58 -8.74
N GLY A 156 12.24 -9.43 -9.64
CA GLY A 156 13.44 -9.20 -10.43
C GLY A 156 14.67 -8.77 -9.62
N GLY A 157 14.92 -9.34 -8.45
CA GLY A 157 16.05 -9.03 -7.57
C GLY A 157 15.84 -7.85 -6.62
N VAL A 158 14.67 -7.21 -6.64
CA VAL A 158 14.32 -6.10 -5.74
C VAL A 158 13.38 -6.60 -4.66
N LEU A 159 13.66 -6.23 -3.40
CA LEU A 159 12.79 -6.52 -2.26
C LEU A 159 11.75 -5.40 -2.13
N PHE A 160 10.47 -5.74 -2.17
CA PHE A 160 9.37 -4.82 -1.91
C PHE A 160 8.79 -5.10 -0.53
N LEU A 161 8.53 -4.03 0.22
CA LEU A 161 7.92 -4.05 1.55
C LEU A 161 6.65 -3.23 1.50
N VAL A 162 5.53 -3.80 1.93
CA VAL A 162 4.27 -3.09 2.13
C VAL A 162 4.08 -2.90 3.63
N LEU A 163 3.89 -1.65 4.07
CA LEU A 163 3.66 -1.31 5.46
C LEU A 163 2.24 -0.80 5.67
N ASN A 164 1.65 -1.17 6.80
CA ASN A 164 0.54 -0.44 7.37
C ASN A 164 1.09 0.80 8.08
N SER A 165 1.12 1.93 7.36
CA SER A 165 1.59 3.21 7.91
C SER A 165 0.67 3.77 9.00
N GLN A 166 -0.58 3.31 9.08
CA GLN A 166 -1.48 3.80 10.13
C GLN A 166 -1.00 3.40 11.51
N PHE A 167 -0.32 2.26 11.64
CA PHE A 167 0.30 1.91 12.91
C PHE A 167 1.47 2.84 13.30
N LEU A 168 2.13 3.47 12.32
CA LEU A 168 3.19 4.46 12.57
C LEU A 168 2.60 5.82 12.96
N TYR A 169 1.36 6.09 12.55
CA TYR A 169 0.65 7.33 12.83
C TYR A 169 -0.05 7.29 14.20
N ASP A 170 -0.94 6.32 14.44
CA ASP A 170 -1.58 6.09 15.73
C ASP A 170 -2.02 4.62 15.88
N ALA A 171 -1.29 3.83 16.68
CA ALA A 171 -1.63 2.44 17.01
C ALA A 171 -2.18 2.28 18.44
N SER A 172 -2.67 3.34 19.08
CA SER A 172 -3.04 3.34 20.49
C SER A 172 -4.08 2.27 20.87
N ARG A 173 -4.94 1.87 19.92
CA ARG A 173 -5.97 0.84 20.11
C ARG A 173 -5.54 -0.58 19.72
N CYS A 174 -4.34 -0.76 19.17
CA CYS A 174 -3.81 -2.07 18.79
C CYS A 174 -2.27 -2.16 18.92
N PRO A 175 -1.67 -1.81 20.08
CA PRO A 175 -0.21 -1.71 20.22
C PRO A 175 0.52 -3.03 19.94
N ALA A 176 -0.10 -4.18 20.23
CA ALA A 176 0.47 -5.49 19.93
C ALA A 176 0.63 -5.76 18.43
N LEU A 177 -0.31 -5.29 17.59
CA LEU A 177 -0.23 -5.43 16.13
C LEU A 177 0.87 -4.55 15.55
N LYS A 178 1.00 -3.33 16.06
CA LYS A 178 2.12 -2.45 15.72
C LYS A 178 3.46 -3.08 16.09
N GLN A 179 3.59 -3.59 17.31
CA GLN A 179 4.82 -4.26 17.74
C GLN A 179 5.18 -5.45 16.82
N ALA A 180 4.19 -6.22 16.37
CA ALA A 180 4.40 -7.31 15.42
C ALA A 180 4.93 -6.80 14.07
N GLN A 181 4.36 -5.71 13.53
CA GLN A 181 4.88 -5.09 12.30
C GLN A 181 6.31 -4.57 12.49
N ASP A 182 6.62 -3.93 13.61
CA ASP A 182 7.96 -3.40 13.87
C ASP A 182 9.02 -4.51 13.91
N GLN A 183 8.73 -5.61 14.64
CA GLN A 183 9.63 -6.76 14.70
C GLN A 183 9.78 -7.42 13.32
N TRP A 184 8.69 -7.54 12.57
CA TRP A 184 8.73 -8.08 11.21
C TRP A 184 9.55 -7.19 10.28
N LEU A 185 9.40 -5.87 10.34
CA LEU A 185 10.16 -4.93 9.53
C LEU A 185 11.66 -5.01 9.83
N ASP A 186 12.04 -5.05 11.12
CA ASP A 186 13.44 -5.20 11.51
C ASP A 186 14.04 -6.50 10.96
N GLN A 187 13.27 -7.59 10.94
CA GLN A 187 13.68 -8.85 10.31
C GLN A 187 13.88 -8.72 8.80
N GLN A 188 12.95 -8.07 8.08
CA GLN A 188 13.06 -7.87 6.63
C GLN A 188 14.27 -7.00 6.26
N LEU A 189 14.52 -5.94 7.01
CA LEU A 189 15.67 -5.05 6.78
C LEU A 189 16.99 -5.74 7.12
N SER A 190 17.02 -6.59 8.15
CA SER A 190 18.18 -7.46 8.43
C SER A 190 18.46 -8.43 7.27
N ILE A 191 17.42 -9.06 6.72
CA ILE A 191 17.54 -9.90 5.51
C ILE A 191 18.08 -9.07 4.33
N ALA A 192 17.59 -7.84 4.16
CA ALA A 192 18.04 -6.96 3.10
C ALA A 192 19.55 -6.69 3.19
N GLY A 193 20.03 -6.34 4.39
CA GLY A 193 21.44 -6.10 4.68
C GLY A 193 22.31 -7.35 4.52
N GLN A 194 21.92 -8.50 5.09
CA GLN A 194 22.68 -9.75 5.00
C GLN A 194 22.86 -10.24 3.57
N ARG A 195 21.81 -10.10 2.75
CA ARG A 195 21.84 -10.52 1.34
C ARG A 195 22.50 -9.51 0.42
N LYS A 196 22.94 -8.35 0.94
CA LYS A 196 23.43 -7.22 0.15
C LYS A 196 22.44 -6.87 -0.97
N CYS A 197 21.15 -6.78 -0.61
CA CYS A 197 20.11 -6.42 -1.55
C CYS A 197 20.48 -5.08 -2.17
N GLN A 198 20.59 -5.04 -3.50
CA GLN A 198 20.96 -3.79 -4.16
C GLN A 198 19.88 -2.73 -3.98
N HIS A 199 18.62 -3.17 -3.95
CA HIS A 199 17.45 -2.30 -3.83
C HIS A 199 16.37 -2.93 -2.95
N ALA A 200 15.87 -2.14 -2.00
CA ALA A 200 14.62 -2.40 -1.30
C ALA A 200 13.69 -1.19 -1.44
N ILE A 201 12.42 -1.43 -1.74
CA ILE A 201 11.40 -0.41 -1.96
C ILE A 201 10.26 -0.62 -0.96
N VAL A 202 9.90 0.42 -0.22
CA VAL A 202 8.79 0.41 0.73
C VAL A 202 7.59 1.13 0.11
N PHE A 203 6.44 0.48 0.11
CA PHE A 203 5.14 1.09 -0.17
C PHE A 203 4.39 1.30 1.13
N GLN A 204 3.83 2.49 1.28
CA GLN A 204 2.96 2.86 2.39
C GLN A 204 1.99 3.94 1.93
N HIS A 205 0.90 4.13 2.67
CA HIS A 205 -0.05 5.19 2.37
C HIS A 205 0.48 6.53 2.88
N ILE A 206 0.60 6.71 4.20
CA ILE A 206 1.07 7.97 4.81
C ILE A 206 2.57 8.17 4.52
N PRO A 207 2.98 9.27 3.88
CA PRO A 207 4.37 9.54 3.60
C PRO A 207 5.15 9.86 4.88
N LEU A 208 6.46 9.59 4.88
CA LEU A 208 7.32 9.96 6.01
C LEU A 208 7.33 11.48 6.23
N PHE A 209 7.34 12.26 5.14
CA PHE A 209 7.25 13.71 5.11
C PHE A 209 6.78 14.17 3.72
N LEU A 210 6.22 15.38 3.64
CA LEU A 210 5.76 16.00 2.41
C LEU A 210 6.87 16.81 1.75
N GLU A 211 7.49 17.73 2.48
CA GLU A 211 8.49 18.66 1.99
C GLU A 211 9.87 18.34 2.52
N SER A 212 10.00 18.15 3.82
CA SER A 212 11.29 17.89 4.46
C SER A 212 11.15 17.04 5.71
N ILE A 213 12.21 16.31 6.06
CA ILE A 213 12.26 15.51 7.28
C ILE A 213 12.10 16.35 8.57
N ASP A 214 12.32 17.66 8.49
CA ASP A 214 12.24 18.58 9.60
C ASP A 214 10.97 19.45 9.59
N GLU A 215 10.00 19.16 8.71
CA GLU A 215 8.71 19.86 8.71
C GLU A 215 7.90 19.61 9.99
N ASP A 216 6.84 20.40 10.16
CA ASP A 216 5.92 20.24 11.27
C ASP A 216 5.00 19.04 11.06
N ASP A 217 4.48 18.53 12.17
CA ASP A 217 3.54 17.41 12.14
C ASP A 217 2.19 17.90 11.59
N ASP A 218 1.66 17.16 10.63
CA ASP A 218 0.42 17.43 9.90
C ASP A 218 -0.37 16.12 9.80
N TYR A 219 -1.65 16.22 9.43
CA TYR A 219 -2.50 15.09 9.12
C TYR A 219 -1.91 14.18 8.02
N PHE A 220 -1.20 14.78 7.06
CA PHE A 220 -0.68 14.06 5.89
C PHE A 220 0.75 13.52 6.06
N ASN A 221 1.35 13.59 7.26
CA ASN A 221 2.70 13.08 7.50
C ASN A 221 2.81 12.34 8.84
N LEU A 222 3.87 11.56 9.02
CA LEU A 222 4.14 10.89 10.30
C LEU A 222 4.81 11.86 11.27
N SER A 223 4.62 11.70 12.58
CA SER A 223 5.29 12.59 13.54
C SER A 223 6.82 12.66 13.36
N LYS A 224 7.42 13.82 13.64
CA LYS A 224 8.86 14.07 13.50
C LYS A 224 9.75 13.00 14.15
N PRO A 225 9.48 12.51 15.37
CA PRO A 225 10.26 11.42 15.96
C PRO A 225 10.17 10.12 15.14
N VAL A 226 8.96 9.74 14.72
CA VAL A 226 8.71 8.50 13.97
C VAL A 226 9.35 8.57 12.59
N ARG A 227 9.19 9.67 11.85
CA ARG A 227 9.78 9.80 10.51
C ARG A 227 11.32 9.75 10.56
N LYS A 228 11.95 10.35 11.58
CA LYS A 228 13.41 10.28 11.75
C LYS A 228 13.88 8.86 12.05
N GLU A 229 13.21 8.17 12.96
CA GLU A 229 13.48 6.76 13.26
C GLU A 229 13.36 5.89 11.99
N MET A 230 12.29 6.06 11.23
CA MET A 230 12.03 5.29 10.01
C MET A 230 13.04 5.59 8.91
N VAL A 231 13.40 6.86 8.68
CA VAL A 231 14.44 7.23 7.72
C VAL A 231 15.78 6.60 8.10
N ASP A 232 16.18 6.69 9.37
CA ASP A 232 17.44 6.08 9.85
C ASP A 232 17.43 4.56 9.68
N LYS A 233 16.32 3.92 10.04
CA LYS A 233 16.13 2.47 9.94
C LYS A 233 16.23 1.98 8.49
N LEU A 234 15.53 2.66 7.57
CA LEU A 234 15.53 2.31 6.14
C LEU A 234 16.87 2.62 5.47
N SER A 235 17.48 3.76 5.78
CA SER A 235 18.76 4.17 5.19
C SER A 235 19.90 3.21 5.54
N LYS A 236 19.95 2.74 6.81
CA LYS A 236 20.94 1.73 7.25
C LYS A 236 20.82 0.41 6.50
N ALA A 237 19.63 0.09 5.99
CA ALA A 237 19.36 -1.12 5.23
C ALA A 237 19.44 -0.92 3.70
N GLY A 238 19.72 0.30 3.22
CA GLY A 238 19.71 0.63 1.79
C GLY A 238 18.32 0.63 1.16
N ALA A 239 17.26 0.80 1.96
CA ALA A 239 15.87 0.79 1.52
C ALA A 239 15.34 2.21 1.23
N VAL A 240 14.48 2.35 0.22
CA VAL A 240 13.84 3.61 -0.21
C VAL A 240 12.34 3.50 0.02
N SER A 241 11.71 4.55 0.55
CA SER A 241 10.25 4.59 0.75
C SER A 241 9.53 5.43 -0.31
N ALA A 242 8.37 4.94 -0.74
CA ALA A 242 7.39 5.60 -1.60
C ALA A 242 6.04 5.64 -0.87
N GLY A 243 5.67 6.83 -0.38
CA GLY A 243 4.35 7.13 0.18
C GLY A 243 3.46 7.90 -0.79
N ASN A 244 2.18 8.08 -0.46
CA ASN A 244 1.27 8.96 -1.21
C ASN A 244 0.62 10.00 -0.30
N SER A 245 0.57 11.25 -0.72
CA SER A 245 -0.34 12.24 -0.14
C SER A 245 -1.40 12.61 -1.17
N SER A 246 -2.65 12.78 -0.71
CA SER A 246 -3.81 13.14 -1.54
C SER A 246 -3.64 14.47 -2.31
N GLY A 247 -2.54 15.19 -2.07
CA GLY A 247 -2.07 16.36 -2.82
C GLY A 247 -1.29 16.08 -4.11
N GLY A 248 -1.26 14.84 -4.61
CA GLY A 248 -0.77 14.50 -5.95
C GLY A 248 0.75 14.45 -6.11
N ASN A 249 1.52 14.34 -5.03
CA ASN A 249 2.97 14.27 -5.07
C ASN A 249 3.47 12.92 -4.51
N SER A 250 3.62 11.91 -5.38
CA SER A 250 4.42 10.73 -5.05
C SER A 250 5.88 11.17 -4.93
N ARG A 251 6.40 11.29 -3.70
CA ARG A 251 7.79 11.70 -3.46
C ARG A 251 8.65 10.50 -3.10
N ARG A 252 9.75 10.36 -3.83
CA ARG A 252 10.80 9.38 -3.56
C ARG A 252 11.66 9.89 -2.41
N CYS A 253 11.66 9.21 -1.26
CA CYS A 253 12.64 9.48 -0.21
C CYS A 253 13.98 8.82 -0.59
N LEU A 254 14.79 9.50 -1.40
CA LEU A 254 16.18 9.10 -1.65
C LEU A 254 17.07 9.65 -0.53
N SER A 255 17.51 8.80 0.40
CA SER A 255 18.77 9.08 1.09
C SER A 255 19.90 8.81 0.09
N SER A 256 20.48 9.87 -0.47
CA SER A 256 21.75 9.77 -1.20
C SER A 256 22.85 9.35 -0.23
N ALA A 257 23.07 8.05 -0.09
CA ALA A 257 24.34 7.51 0.40
C ALA A 257 25.28 7.24 -0.79
N TYR A 258 25.54 8.31 -1.57
CA TYR A 258 26.71 8.40 -2.43
C TYR A 258 27.52 9.60 -1.96
N SER A 259 28.41 9.36 -1.00
CA SER A 259 29.65 10.12 -0.89
C SER A 259 30.74 9.28 -1.55
N SER A 260 31.23 9.81 -2.66
CA SER A 260 32.26 9.30 -3.55
C SER A 260 33.57 8.93 -2.83
N SER A 261 34.24 7.91 -3.39
CA SER A 261 35.69 7.60 -3.34
C SER A 261 36.36 7.39 -1.98
#